data_AF-A0A2V8DSM9-F1
#
_entry.id   AF-A0A2V8DSM9-F1
#
_cell.length_a   1.000
_cell.length_b   1.000
_cell.length_c   1.000
_cell.angle_alpha   90.00
_cell.angle_beta   90.00
_cell.angle_gamma   90.00
#
_symmetry.space_group_name_H-M   'P 1'
#
loop_
_entity.id
_entity.type
_entity.pdbx_description
1 polymer ?
#
loop_
_entity_poly.entity_id
_entity_poly.type
_entity_poly.pdbx_seq_one_letter_code
_entity_poly.pdbx_strand_id
1 'polypeptide(L)'
;MGGVPGAVDVSLEQQMDVPFVRIILNRQAIGRYGLRADEVAEAVEPAFSGTTVGRIFDRAASYDLVVKFDPASQADFSRLGDLPVDVPVGGSIPLKTLADVRREEGPNMVLRENVQRRIVISSNVAGRDLGSVVDDMRLRVAREVPMPAGYRVEYGGQFESEQSASRRLIVLGTAVMAGLFVLLVLAFGRPRDGVLIMLNLPLALIGGVAGVFLGGGVLSVASMIGFSTLFGIATRNGIMLVSHVRYARSPGTTDSDSHDGNGCRPGADSSRGRRRQGR
;
A
#
# COMPACT_ATOMS: atom_id res chain seq x y z
N MET A 1 -4.63 -10.12 19.06
CA MET A 1 -3.85 -8.95 18.60
C MET A 1 -3.49 -7.99 19.73
N GLY A 2 -4.39 -7.66 20.67
CA GLY A 2 -4.10 -6.75 21.81
C GLY A 2 -3.06 -7.18 22.85
N GLY A 3 -2.30 -8.26 22.61
CA GLY A 3 -1.20 -8.72 23.47
C GLY A 3 0.16 -8.74 22.77
N VAL A 4 0.25 -8.18 21.55
CA VAL A 4 1.52 -8.04 20.82
C VAL A 4 2.20 -6.75 21.30
N PRO A 5 3.45 -6.81 21.81
CA PRO A 5 4.17 -5.60 22.21
C PRO A 5 4.32 -4.65 21.02
N GLY A 6 3.86 -3.40 21.17
CA GLY A 6 3.90 -2.37 20.15
C GLY A 6 2.59 -2.19 19.35
N ALA A 7 1.62 -3.10 19.50
CA ALA A 7 0.27 -2.92 18.97
C ALA A 7 -0.59 -2.14 19.96
N VAL A 8 -1.07 -0.97 19.56
CA VAL A 8 -1.94 -0.10 20.37
C VAL A 8 -3.24 0.17 19.63
N ASP A 9 -4.26 0.61 20.37
CA ASP A 9 -5.60 0.97 19.85
C ASP A 9 -6.20 -0.09 18.91
N VAL A 10 -6.14 -1.36 19.31
CA VAL A 10 -6.74 -2.44 18.52
C VAL A 10 -8.26 -2.24 18.49
N SER A 11 -8.79 -1.93 17.32
CA SER A 11 -10.21 -1.71 17.09
C SER A 11 -10.74 -2.67 16.05
N LEU A 12 -11.91 -3.24 16.34
CA LEU A 12 -12.65 -4.09 15.40
C LEU A 12 -13.67 -3.21 14.69
N GLU A 13 -13.73 -3.28 13.37
CA GLU A 13 -14.86 -2.72 12.63
C GLU A 13 -16.09 -3.59 12.91
N GLN A 14 -16.81 -3.23 13.98
CA GLN A 14 -17.93 -4.00 14.50
C GLN A 14 -19.13 -3.91 13.55
N GLN A 15 -19.55 -5.06 13.05
CA GLN A 15 -20.85 -5.21 12.43
C GLN A 15 -21.89 -5.30 13.55
N MET A 16 -22.68 -4.24 13.74
CA MET A 16 -23.80 -4.29 14.67
C MET A 16 -24.98 -4.99 14.03
N ASP A 17 -25.61 -5.88 14.79
CA ASP A 17 -26.90 -6.43 14.39
C ASP A 17 -27.99 -5.41 14.72
N VAL A 18 -28.79 -5.08 13.71
CA VAL A 18 -29.92 -4.19 13.83
C VAL A 18 -31.20 -4.98 13.64
N PRO A 19 -32.25 -4.69 14.42
CA PRO A 19 -33.54 -5.33 14.23
C PRO A 19 -34.16 -4.83 12.91
N PHE A 20 -34.54 -5.76 12.05
CA PHE A 20 -35.36 -5.47 10.88
C PHE A 20 -36.61 -6.35 10.87
N VAL A 21 -37.63 -5.90 10.14
CA VAL A 21 -38.87 -6.66 9.94
C VAL A 21 -38.78 -7.37 8.61
N ARG A 22 -38.88 -8.70 8.63
CA ARG A 22 -39.01 -9.49 7.41
C ARG A 22 -40.47 -9.85 7.21
N ILE A 23 -40.99 -9.50 6.04
CA ILE A 23 -42.35 -9.84 5.61
C ILE A 23 -42.23 -10.91 4.52
N ILE A 24 -42.58 -12.14 4.85
CA ILE A 24 -42.49 -13.29 3.94
C ILE A 24 -43.87 -13.56 3.36
N LEU A 25 -44.09 -13.16 2.11
CA LEU A 25 -45.38 -13.32 1.43
C LEU A 25 -45.71 -14.81 1.20
N ASN A 26 -46.88 -15.24 1.66
CA ASN A 26 -47.39 -16.60 1.41
C ASN A 26 -48.21 -16.61 0.12
N ARG A 27 -47.56 -16.99 -1.00
CA ARG A 27 -48.21 -17.03 -2.32
C ARG A 27 -49.48 -17.89 -2.37
N GLN A 28 -49.54 -18.98 -1.59
CA GLN A 28 -50.73 -19.84 -1.57
C GLN A 28 -51.91 -19.16 -0.88
N ALA A 29 -51.67 -18.47 0.23
CA ALA A 29 -52.71 -17.71 0.92
C ALA A 29 -53.19 -16.53 0.06
N ILE A 30 -52.26 -15.78 -0.53
CA ILE A 30 -52.54 -14.65 -1.43
C ILE A 30 -53.44 -15.09 -2.60
N GLY A 31 -53.09 -16.20 -3.27
CA GLY A 31 -53.88 -16.72 -4.39
C GLY A 31 -55.30 -17.17 -4.01
N ARG A 32 -55.52 -17.63 -2.77
CA ARG A 32 -56.87 -17.99 -2.29
C ARG A 32 -57.82 -16.80 -2.20
N TYR A 33 -57.27 -15.60 -1.98
CA TYR A 33 -58.04 -14.35 -1.90
C TYR A 33 -58.05 -13.58 -3.22
N GLY A 34 -57.55 -14.17 -4.30
CA GLY A 34 -57.53 -13.55 -5.63
C GLY A 34 -56.58 -12.36 -5.77
N LEU A 35 -55.65 -12.19 -4.83
CA LEU A 35 -54.65 -11.14 -4.81
C LEU A 35 -53.38 -11.56 -5.56
N ARG A 36 -52.59 -10.57 -5.97
CA ARG A 36 -51.23 -10.75 -6.47
C ARG A 36 -50.20 -10.34 -5.42
N ALA A 37 -48.99 -10.89 -5.51
CA ALA A 37 -47.95 -10.61 -4.52
C ALA A 37 -47.49 -9.13 -4.55
N ASP A 38 -47.53 -8.50 -5.72
CA ASP A 38 -47.26 -7.07 -5.89
C ASP A 38 -48.32 -6.19 -5.21
N GLU A 39 -49.61 -6.53 -5.32
CA GLU A 39 -50.70 -5.80 -4.66
C GLU A 39 -50.55 -5.82 -3.13
N VAL A 40 -50.14 -6.97 -2.57
CA VAL A 40 -49.88 -7.08 -1.13
C VAL A 40 -48.63 -6.29 -0.72
N ALA A 41 -47.61 -6.22 -1.57
CA ALA A 41 -46.41 -5.42 -1.29
C ALA A 41 -46.71 -3.92 -1.34
N GLU A 42 -47.47 -3.46 -2.35
CA GLU A 42 -47.92 -2.07 -2.48
C GLU A 42 -48.83 -1.64 -1.32
N ALA A 43 -49.67 -2.54 -0.78
CA ALA A 43 -50.49 -2.25 0.40
C ALA A 43 -49.65 -2.01 1.67
N VAL A 44 -48.42 -2.53 1.73
CA VAL A 44 -47.54 -2.44 2.90
C VAL A 44 -46.60 -1.24 2.84
N GLU A 45 -46.21 -0.75 1.64
CA GLU A 45 -45.33 0.41 1.47
C GLU A 45 -45.76 1.69 2.25
N PRO A 46 -47.06 2.09 2.22
CA PRO A 46 -47.53 3.28 2.93
C PRO A 46 -47.34 3.19 4.45
N ALA A 47 -47.32 1.99 5.01
CA ALA A 47 -47.12 1.75 6.44
C ALA A 47 -45.70 2.09 6.91
N PHE A 48 -44.71 2.07 6.00
CA PHE A 48 -43.30 2.33 6.31
C PHE A 48 -42.80 3.68 5.79
N SER A 49 -42.92 3.94 4.48
CA SER A 49 -42.38 5.16 3.86
C SER A 49 -43.41 6.27 3.69
N GLY A 50 -44.70 5.92 3.81
CA GLY A 50 -45.79 6.77 3.37
C GLY A 50 -45.94 6.80 1.86
N THR A 51 -47.07 7.35 1.41
CA THR A 51 -47.37 7.52 -0.01
C THR A 51 -47.38 9.00 -0.35
N THR A 52 -46.57 9.41 -1.33
CA THR A 52 -46.65 10.75 -1.89
C THR A 52 -47.94 10.88 -2.68
N VAL A 53 -48.89 11.69 -2.20
CA VAL A 53 -50.20 11.89 -2.83
C VAL A 53 -50.25 13.14 -3.70
N GLY A 54 -49.23 14.01 -3.62
CA GLY A 54 -49.14 15.21 -4.42
C GLY A 54 -47.90 16.03 -4.13
N ARG A 55 -47.78 17.16 -4.82
CA ARG A 55 -46.69 18.12 -4.64
C ARG A 55 -47.27 19.51 -4.49
N ILE A 56 -46.87 20.20 -3.42
CA ILE A 56 -47.28 21.57 -3.13
C ILE A 56 -46.17 22.48 -3.63
N PHE A 57 -46.54 23.47 -4.44
CA PHE A 57 -45.62 24.51 -4.90
C PHE A 57 -45.78 25.74 -4.01
N ASP A 58 -44.72 26.13 -3.31
CA ASP A 58 -44.66 27.39 -2.56
C ASP A 58 -43.50 28.24 -3.09
N ARG A 59 -43.85 29.39 -3.68
CA ARG A 59 -42.94 30.31 -4.37
C ARG A 59 -42.11 29.61 -5.46
N ALA A 60 -40.82 29.39 -5.21
CA ALA A 60 -39.85 28.77 -6.11
C ALA A 60 -39.43 27.37 -5.66
N ALA A 61 -40.03 26.84 -4.59
CA ALA A 61 -39.74 25.51 -4.05
C ALA A 61 -40.95 24.60 -4.19
N SER A 62 -40.70 23.32 -4.38
CA SER A 62 -41.73 22.29 -4.42
C SER A 62 -41.52 21.28 -3.31
N TYR A 63 -42.57 20.98 -2.56
CA TYR A 63 -42.58 20.06 -1.44
C TYR A 63 -43.50 18.88 -1.74
N ASP A 64 -43.04 17.65 -1.50
CA ASP A 64 -43.88 16.47 -1.65
C ASP A 64 -44.83 16.32 -0.45
N LEU A 65 -46.12 16.15 -0.71
CA LEU A 65 -47.16 15.88 0.28
C LEU A 65 -47.26 14.36 0.47
N VAL A 66 -46.82 13.87 1.62
CA VAL A 66 -46.77 12.44 1.93
C VAL A 66 -47.81 12.08 2.99
N VAL A 67 -48.68 11.12 2.69
CA VAL A 67 -49.59 10.52 3.66
C VAL A 67 -48.85 9.38 4.35
N LYS A 68 -48.74 9.43 5.67
CA LYS A 68 -48.10 8.41 6.49
C LYS A 68 -49.08 7.91 7.54
N PHE A 69 -48.97 6.64 7.91
CA PHE A 69 -49.63 6.14 9.11
C PHE A 69 -49.06 6.81 10.36
N ASP A 70 -49.90 6.94 11.39
CA ASP A 70 -49.51 7.51 12.69
C ASP A 70 -48.22 6.82 13.20
N PRO A 71 -47.13 7.56 13.46
CA PRO A 71 -45.88 6.98 13.94
C PRO A 71 -46.03 6.20 15.26
N ALA A 72 -47.03 6.52 16.09
CA ALA A 72 -47.33 5.73 17.30
C ALA A 72 -47.84 4.31 16.99
N SER A 73 -48.44 4.11 15.81
CA SER A 73 -48.88 2.80 15.32
C SER A 73 -47.75 1.99 14.67
N GLN A 74 -46.65 2.64 14.26
CA GLN A 74 -45.48 2.00 13.65
C GLN A 74 -44.50 1.42 14.68
N ALA A 75 -44.51 1.93 15.91
CA ALA A 75 -43.57 1.52 16.97
C ALA A 75 -43.80 0.09 17.50
N ASP A 76 -45.01 -0.45 17.30
CA ASP A 76 -45.39 -1.78 17.76
C ASP A 76 -45.45 -2.73 16.56
N PHE A 77 -44.32 -3.38 16.26
CA PHE A 77 -44.18 -4.34 15.17
C PHE A 77 -45.23 -5.47 15.20
N SER A 78 -45.78 -5.76 16.39
CA SER A 78 -46.86 -6.71 16.60
C SER A 78 -48.13 -6.33 15.83
N ARG A 79 -48.38 -5.04 15.65
CA ARG A 79 -49.57 -4.49 14.97
C ARG A 79 -49.45 -4.49 13.46
N LEU A 80 -48.24 -4.62 12.92
CA LEU A 80 -48.03 -4.68 11.47
C LEU A 80 -48.72 -5.92 10.86
N GLY A 81 -48.80 -7.02 11.62
CA GLY A 81 -49.57 -8.19 11.21
C GLY A 81 -51.07 -7.96 11.09
N ASP A 82 -51.61 -6.94 11.75
CA ASP A 82 -53.04 -6.58 11.69
C ASP A 82 -53.34 -5.51 10.63
N LEU A 83 -52.35 -5.13 9.82
CA LEU A 83 -52.54 -4.16 8.73
C LEU A 83 -53.63 -4.67 7.76
N PRO A 84 -54.72 -3.91 7.55
CA PRO A 84 -55.79 -4.28 6.64
C PRO A 84 -55.30 -4.21 5.19
N VAL A 85 -55.46 -5.31 4.45
CA VAL A 85 -55.21 -5.40 3.00
C VAL A 85 -56.53 -5.65 2.30
N ASP A 86 -56.89 -4.73 1.40
CA ASP A 86 -58.14 -4.81 0.66
C ASP A 86 -58.11 -5.95 -0.37
N VAL A 87 -59.20 -6.69 -0.44
CA VAL A 87 -59.34 -7.81 -1.38
C VAL A 87 -60.28 -7.46 -2.55
N PRO A 88 -60.01 -7.95 -3.77
CA PRO A 88 -60.86 -7.70 -4.94
C PRO A 88 -62.30 -8.19 -4.76
N VAL A 89 -62.49 -9.21 -3.92
CA VAL A 89 -63.80 -9.83 -3.61
C VAL A 89 -64.63 -8.98 -2.63
N GLY A 90 -64.08 -7.85 -2.16
CA GLY A 90 -64.70 -6.96 -1.19
C GLY A 90 -64.36 -7.33 0.25
N GLY A 91 -64.13 -6.30 1.06
CA GLY A 91 -63.65 -6.43 2.44
C GLY A 91 -62.14 -6.25 2.57
N SER A 92 -61.66 -6.40 3.80
CA SER A 92 -60.25 -6.25 4.13
C SER A 92 -59.81 -7.39 5.06
N ILE A 93 -58.61 -7.92 4.81
CA ILE A 93 -58.04 -9.02 5.59
C ILE A 93 -56.71 -8.61 6.18
N PRO A 94 -56.37 -9.06 7.40
CA PRO A 94 -55.13 -8.65 8.05
C PRO A 94 -53.92 -9.29 7.35
N LEU A 95 -52.82 -8.54 7.26
CA LEU A 95 -51.58 -8.93 6.60
C LEU A 95 -51.03 -10.28 7.09
N LYS A 96 -51.19 -10.62 8.38
CA LYS A 96 -50.78 -11.91 8.96
C LYS A 96 -51.42 -13.14 8.30
N THR A 97 -52.56 -12.97 7.63
CA THR A 97 -53.23 -14.05 6.86
C THR A 97 -52.55 -14.27 5.51
N LEU A 98 -51.92 -13.23 4.96
CA LEU A 98 -51.30 -13.21 3.63
C LEU A 98 -49.77 -13.35 3.68
N ALA A 99 -49.14 -12.95 4.79
CA ALA A 99 -47.70 -12.92 4.96
C ALA A 99 -47.29 -13.24 6.39
N ASP A 100 -46.11 -13.82 6.55
CA ASP A 100 -45.48 -14.05 7.84
C ASP A 100 -44.58 -12.86 8.19
N VAL A 101 -44.96 -12.14 9.24
CA VAL A 101 -44.26 -10.93 9.70
C VAL A 101 -43.40 -11.32 10.90
N ARG A 102 -42.08 -11.34 10.72
CA ARG A 102 -41.13 -11.71 11.77
C ARG A 102 -40.13 -10.60 12.02
N ARG A 103 -39.78 -10.42 13.29
CA ARG A 103 -38.63 -9.62 13.68
C ARG A 103 -37.38 -10.50 13.58
N GLU A 104 -36.42 -10.05 12.79
CA GLU A 104 -35.12 -10.68 12.65
C GLU A 104 -34.03 -9.68 13.01
N GLU A 105 -32.90 -10.21 13.46
CA GLU A 105 -31.68 -9.44 13.66
C GLU A 105 -30.70 -9.78 12.55
N GLY A 106 -29.95 -8.79 12.11
CA GLY A 106 -28.85 -9.04 11.20
C GLY A 106 -28.08 -7.80 10.86
N PRO A 107 -27.13 -7.92 9.92
CA PRO A 107 -26.06 -6.97 9.77
C PRO A 107 -26.58 -5.60 9.32
N ASN A 108 -26.24 -4.55 10.06
CA ASN A 108 -26.47 -3.17 9.61
C ASN A 108 -25.75 -2.87 8.28
N MET A 109 -24.58 -3.49 8.08
CA MET A 109 -23.78 -3.32 6.89
C MET A 109 -23.02 -4.62 6.57
N VAL A 110 -22.92 -4.96 5.29
CA VAL A 110 -22.08 -6.07 4.82
C VAL A 110 -20.97 -5.51 3.94
N LEU A 111 -19.79 -5.34 4.54
CA LEU A 111 -18.59 -4.88 3.84
C LEU A 111 -18.03 -5.99 2.96
N ARG A 112 -17.65 -5.62 1.75
CA ARG A 112 -17.05 -6.53 0.78
C ARG A 112 -15.83 -5.90 0.13
N GLU A 113 -14.84 -6.72 -0.12
CA GLU A 113 -13.67 -6.40 -0.92
C GLU A 113 -13.43 -7.57 -1.87
N ASN A 114 -13.26 -7.27 -3.17
CA ASN A 114 -13.15 -8.30 -4.21
C ASN A 114 -14.30 -9.35 -4.17
N VAL A 115 -15.52 -8.89 -3.93
CA VAL A 115 -16.75 -9.71 -3.84
C VAL A 115 -16.80 -10.65 -2.62
N GLN A 116 -15.82 -10.59 -1.72
CA GLN A 116 -15.77 -11.41 -0.51
C GLN A 116 -16.10 -10.58 0.72
N ARG A 117 -16.83 -11.16 1.68
CA ARG A 117 -17.13 -10.49 2.96
C ARG A 117 -15.83 -10.32 3.74
N ARG A 118 -15.59 -9.13 4.26
CA ARG A 118 -14.42 -8.83 5.08
C ARG A 118 -14.82 -8.17 6.40
N ILE A 119 -13.94 -8.31 7.38
CA ILE A 119 -13.98 -7.56 8.65
C ILE A 119 -12.59 -6.96 8.81
N VAL A 120 -12.52 -5.64 9.03
CA VAL A 120 -11.26 -4.96 9.25
C VAL A 120 -10.96 -4.91 10.75
N ILE A 121 -9.74 -5.30 11.10
CA ILE A 121 -9.18 -5.09 12.43
C ILE A 121 -8.08 -4.05 12.26
N SER A 122 -8.28 -2.85 12.80
CA SER A 122 -7.28 -1.80 12.79
C SER A 122 -6.47 -1.82 14.08
N SER A 123 -5.19 -1.49 13.98
CA SER A 123 -4.31 -1.31 15.13
C SER A 123 -3.25 -0.29 14.75
N ASN A 124 -2.97 0.62 15.68
CA ASN A 124 -1.85 1.53 15.57
C ASN A 124 -0.58 0.82 16.06
N VAL A 125 0.58 1.25 15.56
CA VAL A 125 1.88 0.78 16.05
C VAL A 125 2.59 1.91 16.77
N ALA A 126 3.05 1.65 17.98
CA ALA A 126 3.78 2.61 18.80
C ALA A 126 4.99 1.94 19.49
N GLY A 127 6.12 2.65 19.52
CA GLY A 127 7.33 2.23 20.25
C GLY A 127 8.13 1.07 19.61
N ARG A 128 7.72 0.57 18.45
CA ARG A 128 8.44 -0.48 17.68
C ARG A 128 8.29 -0.25 16.17
N ASP A 129 9.13 -0.93 15.41
CA ASP A 129 9.08 -0.99 13.94
C ASP A 129 7.80 -1.68 13.43
N LEU A 130 7.17 -1.09 12.41
CA LEU A 130 5.91 -1.56 11.84
C LEU A 130 6.02 -2.98 11.29
N GLY A 131 7.08 -3.28 10.54
CA GLY A 131 7.28 -4.60 9.95
C GLY A 131 7.45 -5.69 11.00
N SER A 132 8.25 -5.42 12.02
CA SER A 132 8.48 -6.34 13.13
C SER A 132 7.19 -6.66 13.91
N VAL A 133 6.35 -5.65 14.14
CA VAL A 133 5.07 -5.83 14.83
C VAL A 133 4.08 -6.64 13.98
N VAL A 134 4.02 -6.38 12.68
CA VAL A 134 3.16 -7.16 11.75
C VAL A 134 3.61 -8.61 11.65
N ASP A 135 4.93 -8.88 11.62
CA ASP A 135 5.47 -10.24 11.62
C ASP A 135 5.14 -10.99 12.92
N ASP A 136 5.27 -10.33 14.07
CA ASP A 136 4.86 -10.87 15.38
C ASP A 136 3.35 -11.17 15.40
N MET A 137 2.52 -10.27 14.87
CA MET A 137 1.07 -10.48 14.74
C MET A 137 0.76 -11.68 13.84
N ARG A 138 1.44 -11.80 12.71
CA ARG A 138 1.25 -12.91 11.76
C ARG A 138 1.58 -14.25 12.38
N LEU A 139 2.71 -14.35 13.07
CA LEU A 139 3.14 -15.55 13.76
C LEU A 139 2.12 -15.97 14.83
N ARG A 140 1.60 -15.01 15.58
CA ARG A 140 0.66 -15.25 16.67
C ARG A 140 -0.73 -15.66 16.17
N VAL A 141 -1.26 -14.95 15.17
CA VAL A 141 -2.55 -15.31 14.53
C VAL A 141 -2.49 -16.71 13.94
N ALA A 142 -1.39 -17.06 13.25
CA ALA A 142 -1.22 -18.39 12.68
C ALA A 142 -1.16 -19.52 13.72
N ARG A 143 -0.75 -19.24 14.97
CA ARG A 143 -0.65 -20.22 16.05
C ARG A 143 -1.92 -20.32 16.90
N GLU A 144 -2.52 -19.18 17.22
CA GLU A 144 -3.60 -19.09 18.21
C GLU A 144 -5.00 -19.13 17.58
N VAL A 145 -5.13 -18.82 16.28
CA VAL A 145 -6.44 -18.73 15.61
C VAL A 145 -6.55 -19.82 14.54
N PRO A 146 -7.18 -20.97 14.84
CA PRO A 146 -7.50 -21.96 13.81
C PRO A 146 -8.56 -21.39 12.87
N MET A 147 -8.21 -21.22 11.59
CA MET A 147 -9.12 -20.69 10.57
C MET A 147 -9.84 -21.82 9.84
N PRO A 148 -11.18 -21.78 9.72
CA PRO A 148 -11.92 -22.71 8.87
C PRO A 148 -11.53 -22.54 7.39
N ALA A 149 -11.76 -23.59 6.59
CA ALA A 149 -11.55 -23.51 5.15
C ALA A 149 -12.38 -22.38 4.52
N GLY A 150 -11.77 -21.61 3.62
CA GLY A 150 -12.41 -20.48 2.93
C GLY A 150 -12.18 -19.10 3.58
N TYR A 151 -11.59 -19.04 4.78
CA TYR A 151 -11.15 -17.78 5.40
C TYR A 151 -9.68 -17.51 5.05
N ARG A 152 -9.38 -16.24 4.80
CA ARG A 152 -8.00 -15.76 4.62
C ARG A 152 -7.81 -14.46 5.40
N VAL A 153 -6.60 -14.27 5.92
CA VAL A 153 -6.20 -13.02 6.57
C VAL A 153 -5.19 -12.33 5.68
N GLU A 154 -5.47 -11.07 5.37
CA GLU A 154 -4.59 -10.19 4.63
C GLU A 154 -4.14 -9.06 5.55
N TYR A 155 -2.84 -8.76 5.50
CA TYR A 155 -2.23 -7.68 6.27
C TYR A 155 -1.99 -6.52 5.30
N GLY A 156 -2.84 -5.50 5.39
CA GLY A 156 -2.80 -4.33 4.51
C GLY A 156 -2.40 -3.05 5.23
N GLY A 157 -2.63 -1.91 4.56
CA GLY A 157 -2.37 -0.58 5.11
C GLY A 157 -0.95 -0.08 4.82
N GLN A 158 -0.36 0.64 5.76
CA GLN A 158 0.99 1.21 5.59
C GLN A 158 2.06 0.14 5.36
N PHE A 159 1.90 -1.04 5.99
CA PHE A 159 2.83 -2.16 5.83
C PHE A 159 2.94 -2.64 4.37
N GLU A 160 1.82 -2.74 3.64
CA GLU A 160 1.83 -3.14 2.22
C GLU A 160 2.57 -2.11 1.36
N SER A 161 2.36 -0.83 1.65
CA SER A 161 3.06 0.27 0.96
C SER A 161 4.56 0.23 1.23
N GLU A 162 4.98 0.03 2.49
CA GLU A 162 6.38 -0.11 2.87
C GLU A 162 7.03 -1.36 2.25
N GLN A 163 6.33 -2.49 2.26
CA GLN A 163 6.84 -3.74 1.68
C GLN A 163 7.01 -3.62 0.16
N SER A 164 6.04 -3.01 -0.53
CA SER A 164 6.10 -2.79 -1.96
C SER A 164 7.23 -1.82 -2.34
N ALA A 165 7.42 -0.75 -1.57
CA ALA A 165 8.50 0.20 -1.75
C ALA A 165 9.87 -0.44 -1.51
N SER A 166 10.03 -1.16 -0.39
CA SER A 166 11.25 -1.90 -0.04
C SER A 166 11.63 -2.91 -1.12
N ARG A 167 10.66 -3.70 -1.61
CA ARG A 167 10.88 -4.65 -2.71
C ARG A 167 11.35 -3.95 -3.98
N ARG A 168 10.73 -2.81 -4.34
CA ARG A 168 11.16 -2.02 -5.49
C ARG A 168 12.60 -1.52 -5.32
N LEU A 169 12.96 -0.99 -4.15
CA LEU A 169 14.31 -0.52 -3.86
C LEU A 169 15.35 -1.63 -3.98
N ILE A 170 15.05 -2.84 -3.48
CA ILE A 170 15.95 -4.00 -3.60
C ILE A 170 16.13 -4.41 -5.07
N VAL A 171 15.03 -4.48 -5.84
CA VAL A 171 15.08 -4.84 -7.26
C VAL A 171 15.86 -3.81 -8.07
N LEU A 172 15.55 -2.52 -7.92
CA LEU A 172 16.24 -1.44 -8.63
C LEU A 172 17.71 -1.35 -8.19
N GLY A 173 17.98 -1.43 -6.88
CA GLY A 173 19.34 -1.39 -6.34
C GLY A 173 20.20 -2.54 -6.87
N THR A 174 19.65 -3.75 -6.94
CA THR A 174 20.33 -4.91 -7.52
C THR A 174 20.58 -4.72 -9.02
N ALA A 175 19.61 -4.18 -9.75
CA ALA A 175 19.75 -3.89 -11.18
C ALA A 175 20.85 -2.84 -11.46
N VAL A 176 20.90 -1.77 -10.68
CA VAL A 176 21.96 -0.74 -10.78
C VAL A 176 23.33 -1.33 -10.45
N MET A 177 23.41 -2.12 -9.37
CA MET A 177 24.65 -2.79 -8.97
C MET A 177 25.16 -3.75 -10.06
N ALA A 178 24.26 -4.52 -10.67
CA ALA A 178 24.59 -5.39 -11.81
C ALA A 178 25.03 -4.58 -13.05
N GLY A 179 24.35 -3.48 -13.35
CA GLY A 179 24.71 -2.57 -14.45
C GLY A 179 26.10 -1.96 -14.27
N LEU A 180 26.43 -1.49 -13.06
CA LEU A 180 27.75 -0.99 -12.72
C LEU A 180 28.81 -2.08 -12.85
N PHE A 181 28.52 -3.30 -12.39
CA PHE A 181 29.44 -4.43 -12.56
C PHE A 181 29.75 -4.71 -14.03
N VAL A 182 28.73 -4.77 -14.88
CA VAL A 182 28.91 -4.98 -16.33
C VAL A 182 29.74 -3.85 -16.93
N LEU A 183 29.45 -2.61 -16.58
CA LEU A 183 30.21 -1.45 -17.05
C LEU A 183 31.69 -1.53 -16.64
N LEU A 184 31.98 -1.93 -15.40
CA LEU A 184 33.35 -2.12 -14.91
C LEU A 184 34.05 -3.29 -15.64
N VAL A 185 33.35 -4.41 -15.86
CA VAL A 185 33.91 -5.55 -16.60
C VAL A 185 34.26 -5.15 -18.03
N LEU A 186 33.40 -4.38 -18.70
CA LEU A 186 33.67 -3.86 -20.04
C LEU A 186 34.84 -2.87 -20.07
N ALA A 187 34.97 -2.02 -19.05
CA ALA A 187 36.05 -1.04 -18.95
C ALA A 187 37.43 -1.69 -18.72
N PHE A 188 37.51 -2.73 -17.89
CA PHE A 188 38.79 -3.35 -17.50
C PHE A 188 39.07 -4.70 -18.19
N GLY A 189 38.09 -5.29 -18.86
CA GLY A 189 38.21 -6.58 -19.57
C GLY A 189 38.39 -7.81 -18.69
N ARG A 190 38.42 -7.67 -17.35
CA ARG A 190 38.53 -8.80 -16.40
C ARG A 190 37.55 -8.66 -15.24
N PRO A 191 36.75 -9.70 -14.92
CA PRO A 191 35.73 -9.61 -13.87
C PRO A 191 36.31 -9.50 -12.46
N ARG A 192 37.51 -10.03 -12.22
CA ARG A 192 38.18 -9.95 -10.91
C ARG A 192 38.41 -8.51 -10.47
N ASP A 193 38.79 -7.65 -11.40
CA ASP A 193 39.07 -6.24 -11.13
C ASP A 193 37.78 -5.44 -10.89
N GLY A 194 36.71 -5.80 -11.59
CA GLY A 194 35.37 -5.28 -11.33
C GLY A 194 34.87 -5.62 -9.93
N VAL A 195 35.06 -6.86 -9.46
CA VAL A 195 34.68 -7.27 -8.09
C VAL A 195 35.50 -6.52 -7.04
N LEU A 196 36.81 -6.36 -7.23
CA LEU A 196 37.69 -5.62 -6.33
C LEU A 196 37.23 -4.17 -6.14
N ILE A 197 36.84 -3.50 -7.22
CA ILE A 197 36.30 -2.13 -7.16
C ILE A 197 34.90 -2.14 -6.52
N MET A 198 34.06 -3.11 -6.86
CA MET A 198 32.69 -3.20 -6.34
C MET A 198 32.66 -3.45 -4.82
N LEU A 199 33.67 -4.12 -4.26
CA LEU A 199 33.80 -4.34 -2.81
C LEU A 199 34.03 -3.03 -2.03
N ASN A 200 34.54 -1.98 -2.69
CA ASN A 200 34.69 -0.67 -2.05
C ASN A 200 33.35 0.04 -1.81
N LEU A 201 32.30 -0.26 -2.59
CA LEU A 201 30.97 0.33 -2.41
C LEU A 201 30.36 -0.03 -1.04
N PRO A 202 30.17 -1.31 -0.66
CA PRO A 202 29.60 -1.65 0.64
C PRO A 202 30.48 -1.16 1.79
N LEU A 203 31.81 -1.15 1.67
CA LEU A 203 32.70 -0.58 2.67
C LEU A 203 32.50 0.95 2.83
N ALA A 204 32.40 1.68 1.73
CA ALA A 204 32.12 3.12 1.74
C ALA A 204 30.75 3.43 2.37
N LEU A 205 29.73 2.60 2.10
CA LEU A 205 28.40 2.73 2.70
C LEU A 205 28.47 2.56 4.22
N ILE A 206 29.14 1.52 4.72
CA ILE A 206 29.32 1.28 6.16
C ILE A 206 30.02 2.47 6.82
N GLY A 207 31.11 2.95 6.23
CA GLY A 207 31.85 4.10 6.74
C GLY A 207 31.02 5.39 6.76
N GLY A 208 30.25 5.64 5.69
CA GLY A 208 29.38 6.82 5.62
C GLY A 208 28.22 6.77 6.62
N VAL A 209 27.57 5.62 6.80
CA VAL A 209 26.50 5.44 7.80
C VAL A 209 27.06 5.62 9.22
N ALA A 210 28.22 5.02 9.52
CA ALA A 210 28.90 5.22 10.79
C ALA A 210 29.26 6.68 11.04
N GLY A 211 29.74 7.40 10.00
CA GLY A 211 30.04 8.82 10.09
C GLY A 211 28.82 9.69 10.41
N VAL A 212 27.68 9.42 9.76
CA VAL A 212 26.42 10.14 10.04
C VAL A 212 25.92 9.83 11.45
N PHE A 213 25.99 8.57 11.88
CA PHE A 213 25.57 8.15 13.22
C PHE A 213 26.42 8.81 14.32
N LEU A 214 27.74 8.82 14.16
CA LEU A 214 28.65 9.50 15.11
C LEU A 214 28.48 11.02 15.11
N GLY A 215 28.12 11.61 13.96
CA GLY A 215 27.82 13.04 13.85
C GLY A 215 26.45 13.46 14.39
N GLY A 216 25.61 12.52 14.86
CA GLY A 216 24.25 12.80 15.32
C GLY A 216 23.31 13.29 14.21
N GLY A 217 23.68 13.10 12.94
CA GLY A 217 22.92 13.56 11.79
C GLY A 217 21.76 12.63 11.46
N VAL A 218 20.67 13.18 10.92
CA VAL A 218 19.58 12.40 10.34
C VAL A 218 19.85 12.13 8.86
N LEU A 219 19.31 11.02 8.34
CA LEU A 219 19.33 10.75 6.90
C LEU A 219 18.41 11.76 6.19
N SER A 220 19.00 12.77 5.56
CA SER A 220 18.28 13.82 4.82
C SER A 220 18.62 13.75 3.34
N VAL A 221 17.91 14.55 2.52
CA VAL A 221 18.23 14.71 1.10
C VAL A 221 19.68 15.19 0.89
N ALA A 222 20.16 16.08 1.76
CA ALA A 222 21.56 16.53 1.74
C ALA A 222 22.52 15.38 2.05
N SER A 223 22.21 14.52 3.03
CA SER A 223 23.01 13.35 3.37
C SER A 223 23.11 12.39 2.17
N MET A 224 22.03 12.18 1.42
CA MET A 224 22.02 11.33 0.21
C MET A 224 22.94 11.86 -0.91
N ILE A 225 23.00 13.18 -1.11
CA ILE A 225 23.94 13.81 -2.06
C ILE A 225 25.39 13.60 -1.59
N GLY A 226 25.62 13.70 -0.27
CA GLY A 226 26.92 13.40 0.35
C GLY A 226 27.35 11.95 0.12
N PHE A 227 26.46 10.98 0.35
CA PHE A 227 26.73 9.56 0.05
C PHE A 227 27.07 9.33 -1.42
N SER A 228 26.35 9.98 -2.34
CA SER A 228 26.63 9.88 -3.78
C SER A 228 28.05 10.36 -4.11
N THR A 229 28.49 11.44 -3.47
CA THR A 229 29.87 11.97 -3.60
C THR A 229 30.90 11.00 -3.02
N LEU A 230 30.63 10.45 -1.83
CA LEU A 230 31.49 9.46 -1.19
C LEU A 230 31.68 8.22 -2.06
N PHE A 231 30.60 7.69 -2.66
CA PHE A 231 30.68 6.58 -3.60
C PHE A 231 31.53 6.91 -4.82
N GLY A 232 31.39 8.11 -5.38
CA GLY A 232 32.21 8.57 -6.51
C GLY A 232 33.70 8.61 -6.19
N ILE A 233 34.06 9.20 -5.04
CA ILE A 233 35.46 9.27 -4.58
C ILE A 233 36.02 7.87 -4.30
N ALA A 234 35.27 7.01 -3.60
CA ALA A 234 35.68 5.64 -3.30
C ALA A 234 35.90 4.81 -4.58
N THR A 235 34.99 4.95 -5.55
CA THR A 235 35.08 4.25 -6.84
C THR A 235 36.29 4.74 -7.64
N ARG A 236 36.51 6.06 -7.71
CA ARG A 236 37.68 6.65 -8.39
C ARG A 236 38.99 6.17 -7.78
N ASN A 237 39.08 6.13 -6.45
CA ASN A 237 40.26 5.65 -5.74
C ASN A 237 40.49 4.15 -5.99
N GLY A 238 39.43 3.35 -5.98
CA GLY A 238 39.50 1.92 -6.34
C GLY A 238 40.02 1.70 -7.77
N ILE A 239 39.49 2.46 -8.74
CA ILE A 239 39.93 2.42 -10.14
C ILE A 239 41.42 2.80 -10.27
N MET A 240 41.84 3.91 -9.63
CA MET A 240 43.25 4.37 -9.65
C MET A 240 44.21 3.33 -9.08
N LEU A 241 43.84 2.65 -8.00
CA LEU A 241 44.68 1.63 -7.40
C LEU A 241 44.81 0.40 -8.32
N VAL A 242 43.69 -0.06 -8.88
CA VAL A 242 43.69 -1.21 -9.80
C VAL A 242 44.44 -0.91 -11.09
N SER A 243 44.29 0.30 -11.65
CA SER A 243 45.03 0.72 -12.85
C SER A 243 46.53 0.81 -12.58
N HIS A 244 46.94 1.35 -11.43
CA HIS A 244 48.34 1.44 -11.04
C HIS A 244 48.97 0.04 -10.83
N VAL A 245 48.26 -0.88 -10.15
CA VAL A 245 48.74 -2.26 -9.97
C VAL A 245 48.88 -2.99 -11.30
N ARG A 246 47.98 -2.75 -12.25
CA ARG A 246 48.09 -3.29 -13.62
C ARG A 246 49.27 -2.71 -14.37
N TYR A 247 49.48 -1.39 -14.28
CA TYR A 247 50.62 -0.71 -14.90
C TYR A 247 51.96 -1.20 -14.31
N ALA A 248 52.05 -1.36 -12.99
CA ALA A 248 53.25 -1.87 -12.33
C ALA A 248 53.54 -3.36 -12.65
N ARG A 249 52.52 -4.14 -13.03
CA ARG A 249 52.64 -5.56 -13.40
C ARG A 249 52.81 -5.83 -14.89
N SER A 250 52.66 -4.82 -15.77
CA SER A 250 52.93 -5.04 -17.19
C SER A 250 54.44 -5.23 -17.40
N PRO A 251 54.89 -6.34 -18.01
CA PRO A 251 56.30 -6.60 -18.26
C PRO A 251 56.80 -5.58 -19.29
N GLY A 252 57.52 -4.56 -18.82
CA GLY A 252 58.02 -3.46 -19.63
C GLY A 252 58.53 -2.23 -18.86
N THR A 253 58.38 -2.18 -17.53
CA THR A 253 58.89 -1.07 -16.68
C THR A 253 60.22 -1.36 -15.99
N THR A 254 61.00 -2.31 -16.50
CA THR A 254 62.43 -2.41 -16.20
C THR A 254 63.22 -1.59 -17.20
N ASP A 255 63.86 -0.54 -16.65
CA ASP A 255 65.19 -0.03 -17.00
C ASP A 255 65.29 1.15 -17.99
N SER A 256 65.41 2.37 -17.45
CA SER A 256 66.40 3.40 -17.86
C SER A 256 66.11 4.77 -17.21
N ASP A 257 66.22 4.90 -15.88
CA ASP A 257 66.26 6.27 -15.30
C ASP A 257 67.08 6.35 -14.00
N SER A 258 68.26 5.74 -14.01
CA SER A 258 69.24 5.98 -12.95
C SER A 258 70.65 5.92 -13.50
N HIS A 259 71.35 7.05 -13.34
CA HIS A 259 72.79 7.28 -13.52
C HIS A 259 73.26 7.57 -14.94
N ASP A 260 73.27 8.86 -15.29
CA ASP A 260 74.49 9.42 -15.86
C ASP A 260 74.72 10.86 -15.38
N GLY A 261 75.50 10.95 -14.30
CA GLY A 261 76.19 12.15 -13.86
C GLY A 261 77.68 11.97 -14.07
N ASN A 262 78.20 12.44 -15.22
CA ASN A 262 79.59 12.77 -15.55
C ASN A 262 79.59 13.02 -17.08
N GLY A 263 80.15 14.05 -17.70
CA GLY A 263 81.30 14.90 -17.41
C GLY A 263 82.00 15.16 -18.76
N CYS A 264 82.36 16.42 -19.05
CA CYS A 264 83.26 16.89 -20.14
C CYS A 264 82.78 16.78 -21.61
N ARG A 265 82.37 17.89 -22.28
CA ARG A 265 83.17 18.98 -22.96
C ARG A 265 83.58 18.61 -24.42
N PRO A 266 83.96 19.56 -25.32
CA PRO A 266 83.38 20.88 -25.67
C PRO A 266 83.41 21.16 -27.22
N GLY A 267 82.68 22.19 -27.68
CA GLY A 267 83.14 23.07 -28.77
C GLY A 267 82.59 22.90 -30.20
N ALA A 268 82.41 24.07 -30.85
CA ALA A 268 82.25 24.33 -32.30
C ALA A 268 80.88 23.95 -32.92
N ASP A 269 80.19 24.74 -33.74
CA ASP A 269 80.53 25.99 -34.44
C ASP A 269 79.28 26.68 -35.02
N SER A 270 79.40 28.01 -35.14
CA SER A 270 78.89 28.93 -36.16
C SER A 270 77.43 28.91 -36.69
N SER A 271 76.76 30.02 -36.37
CA SER A 271 76.17 30.99 -37.31
C SER A 271 75.16 30.54 -38.40
N ARG A 272 73.95 31.10 -38.30
CA ARG A 272 73.12 31.76 -39.35
C ARG A 272 71.70 31.84 -38.77
N GLY A 273 71.06 32.99 -38.56
CA GLY A 273 71.08 34.23 -39.32
C GLY A 273 69.73 34.40 -40.01
N ARG A 274 69.07 35.53 -39.71
CA ARG A 274 67.90 36.15 -40.40
C ARG A 274 66.52 35.61 -40.00
N ARG A 275 65.68 36.44 -39.34
CA ARG A 275 64.96 37.67 -39.75
C ARG A 275 63.59 37.36 -40.37
N ARG A 276 62.63 38.16 -39.89
CA ARG A 276 61.32 38.58 -40.45
C ARG A 276 60.10 37.82 -39.95
N GLN A 277 59.20 38.42 -39.16
CA GLN A 277 58.32 39.60 -39.39
C GLN A 277 57.01 39.18 -40.05
N GLY A 278 55.90 39.37 -39.34
CA GLY A 278 54.55 39.22 -39.85
C GLY A 278 53.53 39.34 -38.72
N ARG A 279 52.79 40.44 -38.75
CA ARG A 279 51.73 40.89 -37.84
C ARG A 279 50.71 39.83 -37.43
#